data_AF-A0A1S0Z4P9-F1
#
_entry.id   AF-A0A1S0Z4P9-F1
#
_cell.length_a   1.000
_cell.length_b   1.000
_cell.length_c   1.000
_cell.angle_alpha   90.00
_cell.angle_beta   90.00
_cell.angle_gamma   90.00
#
_symmetry.space_group_name_H-M   'P 1'
#
loop_
_entity.id
_entity.type
_entity.pdbx_description
1 polymer ?
#
loop_
_entity_poly.entity_id
_entity_poly.type
_entity_poly.pdbx_seq_one_letter_code
_entity_poly.pdbx_strand_id
1 'polypeptide(L)' 'MFEAFNKPALDDAVAQGKTIRFSHDPRLKIYEKSAIRWEWDYLKEHHGYKDMDFIGGYWYADK' A
#
# COMPACT_ATOMS: atom_id res chain seq x y z
N MET A 1 -13.52 -5.04 7.52
CA MET A 1 -12.48 -6.04 7.18
C MET A 1 -11.10 -5.38 7.07
N PHE A 2 -10.93 -4.34 6.25
CA PHE A 2 -9.66 -3.58 6.13
C PHE A 2 -9.07 -3.13 7.47
N GLU A 3 -9.87 -2.54 8.35
CA GLU A 3 -9.37 -2.00 9.62
C GLU A 3 -8.89 -3.06 10.61
N ALA A 4 -9.49 -4.25 10.60
CA ALA A 4 -9.17 -5.31 11.56
C ALA A 4 -7.99 -6.18 11.10
N PHE A 5 -7.71 -6.26 9.80
CA PHE A 5 -6.72 -7.18 9.25
C PHE A 5 -5.61 -6.48 8.46
N ASN A 6 -5.95 -5.52 7.60
CA ASN A 6 -4.97 -4.93 6.69
C ASN A 6 -4.17 -3.81 7.38
N LYS A 7 -4.82 -2.95 8.19
CA LYS A 7 -4.09 -1.90 8.95
C LYS A 7 -3.02 -2.52 9.87
N PRO A 8 -3.33 -3.50 10.75
CA PRO A 8 -2.29 -4.09 11.61
C PRO A 8 -1.19 -4.81 10.82
N ALA A 9 -1.54 -5.49 9.72
CA ALA A 9 -0.55 -6.17 8.88
C ALA A 9 0.39 -5.18 8.17
N LEU A 10 -0.13 -4.02 7.75
CA LEU A 10 0.68 -2.95 7.16
C LEU A 10 1.58 -2.30 8.22
N ASP A 11 1.05 -2.02 9.41
CA ASP A 11 1.83 -1.48 10.53
C ASP A 11 2.99 -2.41 10.89
N ASP A 12 2.71 -3.71 11.03
CA ASP A 12 3.72 -4.73 11.31
C ASP A 12 4.76 -4.83 10.18
N ALA A 13 4.32 -4.79 8.93
CA ALA A 13 5.22 -4.85 7.78
C ALA A 13 6.16 -3.64 7.74
N VAL A 14 5.64 -2.44 7.98
CA VAL A 14 6.41 -1.21 8.03
C VAL A 14 7.37 -1.22 9.22
N ALA A 15 6.91 -1.63 10.40
CA ALA A 15 7.73 -1.74 11.62
C ALA A 15 8.88 -2.74 11.46
N GLN A 16 8.66 -3.82 10.72
CA GLN A 16 9.69 -4.82 10.38
C GLN A 16 10.61 -4.38 9.23
N GLY A 17 10.41 -3.19 8.64
CA GLY A 17 11.19 -2.70 7.51
C GLY A 17 10.98 -3.49 6.22
N LYS A 18 9.82 -4.14 6.06
CA LYS A 18 9.50 -4.90 4.86
C LYS A 18 9.21 -3.96 3.69
N THR A 19 9.59 -4.42 2.50
CA THR A 19 9.19 -3.78 1.25
C THR A 19 7.71 -4.00 0.99
N ILE A 20 6.98 -2.91 0.75
CA ILE A 20 5.57 -2.95 0.37
C ILE A 20 5.46 -2.95 -1.16
N ARG A 21 4.70 -3.89 -1.71
CA ARG A 21 4.43 -3.96 -3.15
C ARG A 21 2.98 -4.33 -3.43
N PHE A 22 2.47 -3.87 -4.57
CA PHE A 22 1.12 -4.14 -5.06
C PHE A 22 1.18 -4.88 -6.40
N SER A 23 0.23 -5.79 -6.61
CA SER A 23 0.08 -6.53 -7.88
C SER A 23 -0.53 -5.69 -9.00
N HIS A 24 -1.27 -4.64 -8.65
CA HIS A 24 -1.88 -3.69 -9.58
C HIS A 24 -1.60 -2.27 -9.08
N ASP A 25 -1.68 -1.28 -9.96
CA ASP A 25 -1.50 0.12 -9.58
C ASP A 25 -2.69 0.59 -8.72
N PRO A 26 -2.51 0.83 -7.41
CA PRO A 26 -3.61 1.22 -6.52
C PRO A 26 -4.12 2.65 -6.82
N ARG A 27 -3.43 3.43 -7.65
CA ARG A 27 -3.81 4.81 -8.01
C ARG A 27 -4.87 4.86 -9.10
N LEU A 28 -5.10 3.76 -9.82
CA LEU A 28 -6.09 3.72 -10.91
C LEU A 28 -7.52 3.87 -10.37
N LYS A 29 -8.35 4.62 -11.11
CA LYS A 29 -9.76 4.89 -10.74
C LYS A 29 -10.60 3.64 -10.53
N ILE A 30 -10.31 2.55 -11.26
CA ILE A 30 -11.01 1.27 -11.12
C ILE A 30 -10.90 0.67 -9.70
N TYR A 31 -9.88 1.09 -8.94
CA TYR A 31 -9.60 0.60 -7.59
C TYR A 31 -10.05 1.57 -6.50
N GLU A 32 -10.66 2.71 -6.83
CA GLU A 32 -11.03 3.77 -5.86
C GLU A 32 -11.82 3.25 -4.64
N LYS A 33 -12.65 2.22 -4.84
CA LYS A 33 -13.47 1.60 -3.78
C LYS A 33 -13.01 0.19 -3.42
N SER A 34 -11.71 -0.09 -3.53
CA SER A 34 -11.12 -1.41 -3.28
C SER A 34 -10.10 -1.37 -2.15
N ALA A 35 -9.80 -2.56 -1.60
CA ALA A 35 -8.84 -2.70 -0.52
C ALA A 35 -7.45 -2.15 -0.89
N ILE A 36 -6.95 -2.40 -2.11
CA ILE A 36 -5.60 -1.95 -2.52
C ILE A 36 -5.47 -0.43 -2.53
N ARG A 37 -6.57 0.29 -2.82
CA ARG A 37 -6.58 1.75 -2.74
C ARG A 37 -6.52 2.22 -1.29
N TRP A 38 -7.31 1.60 -0.42
CA TRP A 38 -7.33 1.95 1.00
C TRP A 38 -5.99 1.65 1.68
N GLU A 39 -5.33 0.54 1.31
CA GLU A 39 -3.96 0.21 1.73
C GLU A 39 -2.97 1.31 1.33
N TRP A 40 -3.02 1.75 0.07
CA TRP A 40 -2.16 2.83 -0.42
C TRP A 40 -2.43 4.17 0.28
N ASP A 41 -3.70 4.55 0.42
CA ASP A 41 -4.06 5.80 1.10
C ASP A 41 -3.61 5.78 2.57
N TYR A 42 -3.78 4.65 3.27
CA TYR A 42 -3.32 4.48 4.64
C TYR A 42 -1.80 4.62 4.79
N LEU A 43 -1.03 4.00 3.90
CA LEU A 43 0.44 4.07 3.91
C LEU A 43 0.94 5.50 3.70
N LYS A 44 0.30 6.28 2.81
CA LYS A 44 0.64 7.70 2.63
C LYS A 44 0.33 8.52 3.87
N GLU A 45 -0.88 8.36 4.42
CA GLU A 45 -1.37 9.16 5.54
C GLU A 45 -0.64 8.88 6.85
N HIS A 46 -0.25 7.63 7.11
CA HIS A 46 0.24 7.20 8.43
C HIS A 46 1.72 6.81 8.43
N HIS A 47 2.27 6.38 7.30
CA HIS A 47 3.62 5.82 7.23
C HIS A 47 4.58 6.63 6.37
N GLY A 48 4.11 7.73 5.77
CA GLY A 48 4.93 8.68 5.01
C GLY A 48 5.33 8.23 3.62
N TYR A 49 4.67 7.20 3.07
CA TYR A 49 4.87 6.81 1.67
C TYR A 49 4.43 7.94 0.73
N LYS A 50 5.16 8.17 -0.35
CA LYS A 50 4.90 9.29 -1.28
C LYS A 50 4.78 8.86 -2.73
N ASP A 51 5.56 7.86 -3.14
CA ASP A 51 5.62 7.47 -4.54
C ASP A 51 5.63 5.95 -4.72
N MET A 52 5.56 5.52 -5.98
CA MET A 52 5.64 4.13 -6.35
C MET A 52 6.41 3.91 -7.65
N ASP A 53 7.28 2.90 -7.63
CA ASP A 53 8.03 2.45 -8.80
C ASP A 53 7.44 1.16 -9.38
N PHE A 54 7.30 1.10 -10.70
CA PHE A 54 6.91 -0.13 -11.38
C PHE A 54 8.15 -0.94 -11.77
N ILE A 55 8.36 -2.07 -11.10
CA ILE A 55 9.54 -2.93 -11.30
C ILE A 55 9.08 -4.37 -11.44
N GLY A 56 9.42 -5.01 -12.57
CA GLY A 56 9.19 -6.45 -12.76
C GLY A 56 7.74 -6.91 -12.60
N GLY A 57 6.76 -6.07 -12.96
CA GLY A 57 5.34 -6.42 -12.88
C GLY A 57 4.65 -6.04 -11.56
N TYR A 58 5.37 -5.42 -10.62
CA TYR A 58 4.82 -4.97 -9.34
C TYR A 58 5.03 -3.47 -9.12
N TRP A 59 4.15 -2.88 -8.33
CA TRP A 59 4.24 -1.49 -7.91
C TRP A 59 4.79 -1.43 -6.50
N TYR A 60 6.04 -0.99 -6.35
CA TYR A 60 6.76 -0.88 -5.10
C TYR A 60 6.51 0.50 -4.48
N ALA A 61 6.10 0.55 -3.22
CA ALA A 61 5.87 1.82 -2.52
C ALA A 61 7.16 2.38 -1.92
N ASP A 62 7.36 3.69 -2.05
CA ASP A 62 8.55 4.42 -1.55
C ASP A 62 8.18 5.60 -0.63
N LYS A 63 9.06 5.95 0.32
CA LYS A 63 8.86 6.94 1.40
C LYS A 63 9.62 8.25 1.20
#